data_AF-A0A2G5BE46-F1
#
_entry.id   AF-A0A2G5BE46-F1
#
_cell.length_a   1.000
_cell.length_b   1.000
_cell.length_c   1.000
_cell.angle_alpha   90.00
_cell.angle_beta   90.00
_cell.angle_gamma   90.00
#
_symmetry.space_group_name_H-M   'P 1'
#
loop_
_entity.id
_entity.type
_entity.pdbx_description
1 polymer ?
#
loop_
_entity_poly.entity_id
_entity_poly.type
_entity_poly.pdbx_seq_one_letter_code
_entity_poly.pdbx_strand_id
1 'polypeptide(L)'
;MAYYSSSDDDVDYFSLVETCGETALNSTKIEKGLAIATNNIARYTGHTSHCASIILQRFVYTDRDRCSPKATSLALAMLKMFSRQPDGISEISSENAIHGLLRLVRIMCLDSEDVKSDAGEHKAYTIDACNETLTCVANAMLLHPECRTYVSEHHCLEAIAELLRAMAETPTTAFLCARCLLLALGTKESAKYCVEQLQLQIILAQTVEFYLHRELAEECSNERFTPLLVMTELLKAAMSLCTYYLRWIHSDVGLSDKPSNHDDAFPAKNATEFALLLKACLDTINALPLVNGHLSGPAKQAGSIVMNFPTRNPEAIKDIWLPNDNMWRNVDSIYKHMASIVDFIVDKSEEDSLKTATSSSNAGDKIQDELTPLLLVLMRLVSEHANVRERIFRNVYPASEIDYNVLPEDRPGLSAKLVRLMRNPHGGMLPNAIGDFILALVGHDIKQFIMAVGYGNAAGYMLVRGIEIPQEIIDQVKSDMAGKSIVDPVTGRYISTDADRELADMTDEEKEREAERLFVLFERLNRTGIIKVENPVRVAAESGRFMEMDDDTSDNKKR
;
A
#
# COMPACT_ATOMS: atom_id res chain seq x y z
N MET A 1 -56.92 11.88 -36.38
CA MET A 1 -57.31 10.98 -35.26
C MET A 1 -57.14 9.55 -35.71
N ALA A 2 -55.98 8.96 -35.43
CA ALA A 2 -55.84 7.54 -35.16
C ALA A 2 -54.79 7.48 -34.06
N TYR A 3 -55.24 7.08 -32.88
CA TYR A 3 -54.53 7.17 -31.63
C TYR A 3 -53.22 6.36 -31.68
N TYR A 4 -52.14 7.02 -31.26
CA TYR A 4 -50.96 6.37 -30.71
C TYR A 4 -51.40 5.52 -29.51
N SER A 5 -51.42 4.20 -29.70
CA SER A 5 -51.25 3.22 -28.63
C SER A 5 -50.81 1.88 -29.24
N SER A 6 -49.63 1.85 -29.86
CA SER A 6 -48.88 0.59 -29.94
C SER A 6 -48.15 0.47 -28.62
N SER A 7 -48.58 -0.48 -27.80
CA SER A 7 -47.78 -1.02 -26.69
C SER A 7 -46.37 -1.33 -27.21
N ASP A 8 -45.34 -0.94 -26.45
CA ASP A 8 -43.91 -1.19 -26.74
C ASP A 8 -43.52 -2.69 -26.90
N ASP A 9 -44.50 -3.60 -26.86
CA ASP A 9 -44.34 -5.04 -26.89
C ASP A 9 -44.22 -5.66 -28.30
N ASP A 10 -44.56 -4.92 -29.37
CA ASP A 10 -44.51 -5.44 -30.77
C ASP A 10 -43.26 -4.99 -31.57
N VAL A 11 -42.34 -4.22 -30.97
CA VAL A 11 -41.12 -3.79 -31.65
C VAL A 11 -40.08 -4.90 -31.58
N ASP A 12 -39.70 -5.47 -32.74
CA ASP A 12 -38.53 -6.36 -32.83
C ASP A 12 -37.25 -5.52 -32.68
N TYR A 13 -36.81 -5.40 -31.43
CA TYR A 13 -35.62 -4.66 -31.02
C TYR A 13 -34.33 -5.15 -31.70
N PHE A 14 -34.26 -6.42 -32.11
CA PHE A 14 -33.10 -6.98 -32.82
C PHE A 14 -33.05 -6.45 -34.26
N SER A 15 -34.18 -6.52 -34.97
CA SER A 15 -34.31 -5.93 -36.31
C SER A 15 -33.99 -4.43 -36.32
N LEU A 16 -34.21 -3.73 -35.20
CA LEU A 16 -33.91 -2.31 -35.04
C LEU A 16 -32.40 -2.02 -35.06
N VAL A 17 -31.58 -2.90 -34.46
CA VAL A 17 -30.11 -2.76 -34.48
C VAL A 17 -29.55 -3.21 -35.83
N GLU A 18 -30.09 -4.28 -36.41
CA GLU A 18 -29.71 -4.75 -37.76
C GLU A 18 -29.98 -3.68 -38.82
N THR A 19 -31.18 -3.07 -38.77
CA THR A 19 -31.51 -1.95 -39.66
C THR A 19 -30.56 -0.78 -39.44
N CYS A 20 -30.14 -0.46 -38.21
CA CYS A 20 -29.12 0.58 -37.99
C CYS A 20 -27.75 0.25 -38.64
N GLY A 21 -27.45 -1.03 -38.90
CA GLY A 21 -26.27 -1.49 -39.63
C GLY A 21 -26.33 -1.24 -41.14
N GLU A 22 -27.51 -1.00 -41.72
CA GLU A 22 -27.66 -0.82 -43.17
C GLU A 22 -27.08 0.51 -43.65
N THR A 23 -26.32 0.45 -44.74
CA THR A 23 -25.57 1.60 -45.26
C THR A 23 -26.45 2.68 -45.90
N ALA A 24 -27.68 2.34 -46.30
CA ALA A 24 -28.59 3.20 -47.06
C ALA A 24 -29.55 4.06 -46.21
N LEU A 25 -29.55 3.91 -44.88
CA LEU A 25 -30.44 4.66 -44.00
C LEU A 25 -29.99 6.12 -43.79
N ASN A 26 -30.97 7.01 -43.68
CA ASN A 26 -30.71 8.39 -43.30
C ASN A 26 -30.35 8.49 -41.80
N SER A 27 -29.53 9.48 -41.45
CA SER A 27 -29.00 9.69 -40.09
C SER A 27 -30.10 9.77 -39.03
N THR A 28 -31.20 10.47 -39.31
CA THR A 28 -32.33 10.64 -38.38
C THR A 28 -33.05 9.35 -38.01
N LYS A 29 -33.15 8.37 -38.92
CA LYS A 29 -33.77 7.07 -38.62
C LYS A 29 -32.86 6.23 -37.74
N ILE A 30 -31.55 6.23 -38.04
CA ILE A 30 -30.53 5.55 -37.24
C ILE A 30 -30.53 6.09 -35.80
N GLU A 31 -30.55 7.42 -35.64
CA GLU A 31 -30.61 8.04 -34.30
C GLU A 31 -31.85 7.63 -33.50
N LYS A 32 -33.03 7.58 -34.14
CA LYS A 32 -34.26 7.15 -33.47
C LYS A 32 -34.22 5.67 -33.10
N GLY A 33 -33.74 4.81 -34.00
CA GLY A 33 -33.58 3.38 -33.75
C GLY A 33 -32.64 3.11 -32.57
N LEU A 34 -31.45 3.72 -32.58
CA LEU A 34 -30.49 3.58 -31.48
C LEU A 34 -31.02 4.15 -30.17
N ALA A 35 -31.76 5.26 -30.18
CA ALA A 35 -32.33 5.81 -28.95
C ALA A 35 -33.35 4.84 -28.31
N ILE A 36 -34.23 4.25 -29.12
CA ILE A 36 -35.20 3.24 -28.66
C ILE A 36 -34.47 1.99 -28.16
N ALA A 37 -33.45 1.52 -28.89
CA ALA A 37 -32.66 0.36 -28.53
C ALA A 37 -31.90 0.55 -27.20
N THR A 38 -31.29 1.73 -27.00
CA THR A 38 -30.56 2.09 -25.78
C THR A 38 -31.47 2.07 -24.54
N ASN A 39 -32.73 2.49 -24.69
CA ASN A 39 -33.70 2.47 -23.59
C ASN A 39 -34.23 1.05 -23.26
N ASN A 40 -34.03 0.07 -24.14
CA ASN A 40 -34.59 -1.27 -24.02
C ASN A 40 -33.53 -2.38 -23.98
N ILE A 41 -32.34 -2.09 -23.45
CA ILE A 41 -31.18 -3.00 -23.43
C ILE A 41 -31.49 -4.39 -22.83
N ALA A 42 -32.38 -4.46 -21.84
CA ALA A 42 -32.77 -5.74 -21.21
C ALA A 42 -33.39 -6.75 -22.19
N ARG A 43 -33.92 -6.28 -23.34
CA ARG A 43 -34.51 -7.14 -24.38
C ARG A 43 -33.45 -7.84 -25.26
N TYR A 44 -32.16 -7.50 -25.14
CA TYR A 44 -31.07 -8.03 -25.97
C TYR A 44 -30.28 -9.18 -25.33
N THR A 45 -30.72 -9.69 -24.18
CA THR A 45 -30.04 -10.80 -23.47
C THR A 45 -29.91 -12.03 -24.37
N GLY A 46 -28.67 -12.52 -24.57
CA GLY A 46 -28.38 -13.67 -25.43
C GLY A 46 -28.12 -13.35 -26.92
N HIS A 47 -28.24 -12.08 -27.32
CA HIS A 47 -27.90 -11.59 -28.67
C HIS A 47 -26.92 -10.41 -28.64
N THR A 48 -26.25 -10.21 -27.50
CA THR A 48 -25.38 -9.05 -27.28
C THR A 48 -24.12 -9.11 -28.13
N SER A 49 -23.57 -10.30 -28.42
CA SER A 49 -22.45 -10.48 -29.34
C SER A 49 -22.80 -9.98 -30.75
N HIS A 50 -23.87 -10.48 -31.37
CA HIS A 50 -24.29 -10.07 -32.72
C HIS A 50 -24.55 -8.57 -32.82
N CYS A 51 -25.26 -8.00 -31.84
CA CYS A 51 -25.53 -6.56 -31.80
C CYS A 51 -24.24 -5.74 -31.64
N ALA A 52 -23.29 -6.20 -30.83
CA ALA A 52 -21.98 -5.55 -30.68
C ALA A 52 -21.20 -5.56 -32.01
N SER A 53 -21.22 -6.69 -32.73
CA SER A 53 -20.56 -6.83 -34.04
C SER A 53 -21.08 -5.81 -35.06
N ILE A 54 -22.41 -5.64 -35.14
CA ILE A 54 -23.05 -4.63 -36.01
C ILE A 54 -22.61 -3.21 -35.64
N ILE A 55 -22.62 -2.89 -34.34
CA ILE A 55 -22.21 -1.57 -33.85
C ILE A 55 -20.74 -1.30 -34.18
N LEU A 56 -19.85 -2.27 -33.93
CA LEU A 56 -18.42 -2.15 -34.25
C LEU A 56 -18.21 -1.92 -35.76
N GLN A 57 -18.87 -2.72 -36.61
CA GLN A 57 -18.75 -2.58 -38.06
C GLN A 57 -19.21 -1.21 -38.56
N ARG A 58 -20.31 -0.69 -38.02
CA ARG A 58 -20.94 0.55 -38.53
C ARG A 58 -20.42 1.83 -37.90
N PHE A 59 -19.98 1.81 -36.64
CA PHE A 59 -19.63 3.03 -35.90
C PHE A 59 -18.15 3.10 -35.50
N VAL A 60 -17.42 1.98 -35.57
CA VAL A 60 -16.01 1.92 -35.16
C VAL A 60 -15.09 1.68 -36.35
N TYR A 61 -15.42 0.72 -37.22
CA TYR A 61 -14.54 0.34 -38.34
C TYR A 61 -14.71 1.17 -39.61
N THR A 62 -15.85 1.84 -39.79
CA THR A 62 -16.08 2.63 -41.01
C THR A 62 -15.67 4.08 -40.83
N ASP A 63 -15.07 4.68 -41.88
CA ASP A 63 -14.58 6.05 -41.83
C ASP A 63 -15.70 7.08 -41.55
N ARG A 64 -15.30 8.15 -40.85
CA ARG A 64 -16.08 9.27 -40.25
C ARG A 64 -17.23 9.85 -41.08
N ASP A 65 -17.24 9.65 -42.39
CA ASP A 65 -18.17 10.30 -43.30
C ASP A 65 -19.57 9.70 -43.28
N ARG A 66 -19.78 8.55 -42.64
CA ARG A 66 -21.04 7.81 -42.74
C ARG A 66 -22.03 7.96 -41.58
N CYS A 67 -21.62 8.46 -40.40
CA CYS A 67 -22.48 8.47 -39.20
C CYS A 67 -22.51 9.85 -38.50
N SER A 68 -23.66 10.24 -37.95
CA SER A 68 -23.80 11.47 -37.17
C SER A 68 -23.19 11.33 -35.77
N PRO A 69 -22.62 12.39 -35.16
CA PRO A 69 -22.04 12.32 -33.81
C PRO A 69 -23.03 11.83 -32.74
N LYS A 70 -24.31 12.18 -32.91
CA LYS A 70 -25.39 11.75 -32.03
C LYS A 70 -25.68 10.26 -32.16
N ALA A 71 -25.72 9.72 -33.39
CA ALA A 71 -25.87 8.29 -33.60
C ALA A 71 -24.67 7.52 -33.02
N THR A 72 -23.45 8.00 -33.25
CA THR A 72 -22.23 7.39 -32.67
C THR A 72 -22.30 7.37 -31.14
N SER A 73 -22.71 8.47 -30.50
CA SER A 73 -22.83 8.52 -29.03
C SER A 73 -23.83 7.48 -28.51
N LEU A 74 -25.02 7.36 -29.12
CA LEU A 74 -26.01 6.35 -28.73
C LEU A 74 -25.51 4.90 -28.96
N ALA A 75 -24.81 4.66 -30.07
CA ALA A 75 -24.24 3.35 -30.37
C ALA A 75 -23.16 2.94 -29.35
N LEU A 76 -22.30 3.88 -28.95
CA LEU A 76 -21.27 3.66 -27.93
C LEU A 76 -21.89 3.45 -26.53
N ALA A 77 -22.99 4.14 -26.22
CA ALA A 77 -23.76 3.92 -24.99
C ALA A 77 -24.28 2.48 -24.91
N MET A 78 -24.82 1.95 -26.02
CA MET A 78 -25.22 0.55 -26.11
C MET A 78 -24.03 -0.40 -25.97
N LEU A 79 -22.93 -0.13 -26.68
CA LEU A 79 -21.73 -0.97 -26.65
C LEU A 79 -21.14 -1.05 -25.24
N LYS A 80 -21.11 0.06 -24.48
CA LYS A 80 -20.74 0.08 -23.06
C LYS A 80 -21.60 -0.86 -22.24
N MET A 81 -22.89 -0.93 -22.50
CA MET A 81 -23.79 -1.79 -21.74
C MET A 81 -23.59 -3.27 -22.12
N PHE A 82 -23.32 -3.56 -23.39
CA PHE A 82 -22.95 -4.90 -23.86
C PHE A 82 -21.60 -5.37 -23.29
N SER A 83 -20.64 -4.45 -23.08
CA SER A 83 -19.34 -4.78 -22.46
C SER A 83 -19.44 -5.27 -21.01
N ARG A 84 -20.60 -5.14 -20.36
CA ARG A 84 -20.85 -5.68 -19.01
C ARG A 84 -21.44 -7.08 -19.03
N GLN A 85 -21.83 -7.58 -20.21
CA GLN A 85 -22.42 -8.90 -20.41
C GLN A 85 -21.36 -9.85 -20.97
N PRO A 86 -21.28 -11.11 -20.50
CA PRO A 86 -20.25 -12.06 -20.91
C PRO A 86 -20.33 -12.43 -22.41
N ASP A 87 -21.53 -12.38 -22.99
CA ASP A 87 -21.73 -12.64 -24.43
C ASP A 87 -21.26 -11.45 -25.29
N GLY A 88 -21.69 -10.23 -24.95
CA GLY A 88 -21.35 -9.02 -25.72
C GLY A 88 -19.88 -8.61 -25.64
N ILE A 89 -19.20 -8.90 -24.53
CA ILE A 89 -17.78 -8.54 -24.37
C ILE A 89 -16.85 -9.34 -25.30
N SER A 90 -17.24 -10.54 -25.73
CA SER A 90 -16.41 -11.41 -26.59
C SER A 90 -16.00 -10.72 -27.90
N GLU A 91 -16.93 -10.05 -28.56
CA GLU A 91 -16.68 -9.29 -29.80
C GLU A 91 -15.84 -8.03 -29.56
N ILE A 92 -16.08 -7.35 -28.44
CA ILE A 92 -15.41 -6.09 -28.07
C ILE A 92 -13.95 -6.34 -27.69
N SER A 93 -13.63 -7.54 -27.19
CA SER A 93 -12.28 -7.93 -26.75
C SER A 93 -11.34 -8.29 -27.90
N SER A 94 -11.81 -8.31 -29.15
CA SER A 94 -10.94 -8.56 -30.31
C SER A 94 -9.93 -7.44 -30.54
N GLU A 95 -8.74 -7.78 -31.07
CA GLU A 95 -7.67 -6.82 -31.37
C GLU A 95 -8.16 -5.66 -32.25
N ASN A 96 -8.88 -5.97 -33.33
CA ASN A 96 -9.46 -4.97 -34.23
C ASN A 96 -10.43 -4.02 -33.51
N ALA A 97 -11.27 -4.56 -32.60
CA ALA A 97 -12.21 -3.75 -31.83
C ALA A 97 -11.48 -2.79 -30.90
N ILE A 98 -10.48 -3.27 -30.15
CA ILE A 98 -9.68 -2.43 -29.25
C ILE A 98 -8.96 -1.31 -30.01
N HIS A 99 -8.27 -1.65 -31.11
CA HIS A 99 -7.57 -0.67 -31.93
C HIS A 99 -8.55 0.34 -32.56
N GLY A 100 -9.70 -0.14 -33.05
CA GLY A 100 -10.75 0.70 -33.61
C GLY A 100 -11.37 1.66 -32.59
N LEU A 101 -11.65 1.20 -31.38
CA LEU A 101 -12.22 2.01 -30.29
C LEU A 101 -11.23 3.09 -29.83
N LEU A 102 -9.94 2.75 -29.66
CA LEU A 102 -8.92 3.73 -29.29
C LEU A 102 -8.63 4.73 -30.41
N ARG A 103 -8.63 4.29 -31.67
CA ARG A 103 -8.58 5.18 -32.83
C ARG A 103 -9.77 6.14 -32.82
N LEU A 104 -10.98 5.65 -32.55
CA LEU A 104 -12.18 6.48 -32.46
C LEU A 104 -12.07 7.52 -31.33
N VAL A 105 -11.53 7.15 -30.16
CA VAL A 105 -11.28 8.07 -29.05
C VAL A 105 -10.33 9.21 -29.45
N ARG A 106 -9.19 8.88 -30.07
CA ARG A 106 -8.23 9.87 -30.60
C ARG A 106 -8.91 10.81 -31.59
N ILE A 107 -9.63 10.24 -32.53
CA ILE A 107 -10.40 10.97 -33.52
C ILE A 107 -11.39 11.95 -32.84
N MET A 108 -12.20 11.48 -31.88
CA MET A 108 -13.23 12.29 -31.21
C MET A 108 -12.66 13.47 -30.40
N CYS A 109 -11.51 13.29 -29.76
CA CYS A 109 -11.03 14.22 -28.73
C CYS A 109 -9.75 14.98 -29.10
N LEU A 110 -8.90 14.42 -29.96
CA LEU A 110 -7.57 14.97 -30.29
C LEU A 110 -7.53 15.56 -31.70
N ASP A 111 -8.21 14.93 -32.67
CA ASP A 111 -8.18 15.34 -34.08
C ASP A 111 -9.32 16.31 -34.48
N SER A 112 -10.04 16.87 -33.50
CA SER A 112 -11.26 17.66 -33.76
C SER A 112 -11.02 19.15 -34.02
N GLU A 113 -9.81 19.68 -33.78
CA GLU A 113 -9.51 21.12 -33.96
C GLU A 113 -9.17 21.53 -35.41
N ASP A 114 -8.82 20.60 -36.31
CA ASP A 114 -8.19 20.95 -37.60
C ASP A 114 -9.06 20.85 -38.87
N VAL A 115 -10.35 20.53 -38.78
CA VAL A 115 -11.20 20.44 -39.99
C VAL A 115 -12.15 21.63 -40.08
N LYS A 116 -11.63 22.76 -40.60
CA LYS A 116 -12.46 23.75 -41.31
C LYS A 116 -13.02 23.10 -42.58
N SER A 117 -14.17 22.44 -42.48
CA SER A 117 -14.93 22.05 -43.66
C SER A 117 -15.89 23.19 -44.06
N ASP A 118 -15.94 23.49 -45.36
CA ASP A 118 -16.77 24.54 -46.00
C ASP A 118 -18.29 24.32 -45.88
N ALA A 119 -18.76 23.52 -44.91
CA ALA A 119 -20.17 23.20 -44.71
C ALA A 119 -20.53 23.16 -43.21
N GLY A 120 -20.51 24.32 -42.55
CA GLY A 120 -21.51 24.82 -41.59
C GLY A 120 -22.01 24.01 -40.38
N GLU A 121 -21.70 22.73 -40.20
CA GLU A 121 -22.13 21.93 -39.03
C GLU A 121 -20.90 21.33 -38.33
N HIS A 122 -20.54 21.88 -37.17
CA HIS A 122 -19.53 21.29 -36.31
C HIS A 122 -19.98 19.88 -35.88
N LYS A 123 -19.31 18.84 -36.40
CA LYS A 123 -19.42 17.46 -35.89
C LYS A 123 -18.65 17.34 -34.56
N ALA A 124 -19.08 18.06 -33.53
CA ALA A 124 -18.52 17.92 -32.20
C ALA A 124 -19.04 16.63 -31.55
N TYR A 125 -18.13 15.71 -31.20
CA TYR A 125 -18.47 14.54 -30.39
C TYR A 125 -18.57 14.94 -28.92
N THR A 126 -19.39 14.20 -28.16
CA THR A 126 -19.56 14.47 -26.73
C THR A 126 -18.44 13.82 -25.92
N ILE A 127 -18.06 14.45 -24.82
CA ILE A 127 -17.16 13.86 -23.81
C ILE A 127 -17.74 12.54 -23.29
N ASP A 128 -19.06 12.43 -23.21
CA ASP A 128 -19.76 11.21 -22.83
C ASP A 128 -19.45 10.06 -23.80
N ALA A 129 -19.52 10.26 -25.11
CA ALA A 129 -19.17 9.24 -26.10
C ALA A 129 -17.73 8.72 -25.93
N CYS A 130 -16.79 9.62 -25.63
CA CYS A 130 -15.42 9.23 -25.31
C CYS A 130 -15.35 8.35 -24.05
N ASN A 131 -16.01 8.77 -22.97
CA ASN A 131 -16.03 8.04 -21.71
C ASN A 131 -16.71 6.67 -21.85
N GLU A 132 -17.75 6.56 -22.66
CA GLU A 132 -18.40 5.29 -22.97
C GLU A 132 -17.47 4.34 -23.73
N THR A 133 -16.74 4.87 -24.72
CA THR A 133 -15.75 4.11 -25.48
C THR A 133 -14.61 3.60 -24.59
N LEU A 134 -14.02 4.48 -23.77
CA LEU A 134 -12.98 4.09 -22.81
C LEU A 134 -13.50 3.07 -21.78
N THR A 135 -14.77 3.18 -21.38
CA THR A 135 -15.39 2.19 -20.48
C THR A 135 -15.46 0.81 -21.15
N CYS A 136 -15.79 0.72 -22.44
CA CYS A 136 -15.73 -0.53 -23.19
C CYS A 136 -14.33 -1.14 -23.15
N VAL A 137 -13.30 -0.33 -23.47
CA VAL A 137 -11.89 -0.77 -23.47
C VAL A 137 -11.45 -1.24 -22.08
N ALA A 138 -11.74 -0.45 -21.03
CA ALA A 138 -11.38 -0.80 -19.67
C ALA A 138 -12.06 -2.10 -19.20
N ASN A 139 -13.33 -2.32 -19.55
CA ASN A 139 -14.04 -3.57 -19.23
C ASN A 139 -13.45 -4.77 -19.97
N ALA A 140 -13.10 -4.61 -21.26
CA ALA A 140 -12.43 -5.65 -22.04
C ALA A 140 -11.10 -6.05 -21.41
N MET A 141 -10.24 -5.08 -21.07
CA MET A 141 -8.96 -5.34 -20.40
C MET A 141 -9.10 -6.01 -19.02
N LEU A 142 -10.18 -5.72 -18.30
CA LEU A 142 -10.44 -6.29 -16.99
C LEU A 142 -10.87 -7.76 -17.10
N LEU A 143 -11.79 -8.06 -18.02
CA LEU A 143 -12.40 -9.38 -18.18
C LEU A 143 -11.56 -10.32 -19.06
N HIS A 144 -10.87 -9.79 -20.07
CA HIS A 144 -10.06 -10.52 -21.04
C HIS A 144 -8.61 -10.05 -20.97
N PRO A 145 -7.71 -10.80 -20.30
CA PRO A 145 -6.31 -10.41 -20.15
C PRO A 145 -5.55 -10.22 -21.47
N GLU A 146 -5.97 -10.90 -22.54
CA GLU A 146 -5.43 -10.74 -23.90
C GLU A 146 -5.58 -9.30 -24.43
N CYS A 147 -6.64 -8.58 -24.05
CA CYS A 147 -6.80 -7.19 -24.45
C CYS A 147 -5.69 -6.28 -23.91
N ARG A 148 -5.04 -6.67 -22.80
CA ARG A 148 -3.93 -5.90 -22.23
C ARG A 148 -2.73 -5.89 -23.16
N THR A 149 -2.49 -6.97 -23.92
CA THR A 149 -1.37 -7.01 -24.88
C THR A 149 -1.65 -6.10 -26.08
N TYR A 150 -2.89 -6.05 -26.57
CA TYR A 150 -3.28 -5.14 -27.66
C TYR A 150 -3.15 -3.67 -27.25
N VAL A 151 -3.62 -3.32 -26.05
CA VAL A 151 -3.50 -1.94 -25.53
C VAL A 151 -2.04 -1.56 -25.19
N SER A 152 -1.18 -2.55 -24.94
CA SER A 152 0.26 -2.32 -24.69
C SER A 152 1.03 -1.91 -25.96
N GLU A 153 0.41 -1.99 -27.13
CA GLU A 153 1.02 -1.53 -28.38
C GLU A 153 1.23 -0.01 -28.36
N HIS A 154 2.32 0.45 -28.98
CA HIS A 154 2.77 1.84 -28.90
C HIS A 154 1.69 2.86 -29.28
N HIS A 155 0.95 2.61 -30.36
CA HIS A 155 -0.07 3.52 -30.86
C HIS A 155 -1.30 3.62 -29.92
N CYS A 156 -1.63 2.53 -29.21
CA CYS A 156 -2.68 2.50 -28.18
C CYS A 156 -2.26 3.29 -26.94
N LEU A 157 -1.04 3.07 -26.46
CA LEU A 157 -0.47 3.79 -25.32
C LEU A 157 -0.36 5.29 -25.60
N GLU A 158 0.08 5.65 -26.82
CA GLU A 158 0.15 7.04 -27.28
C GLU A 158 -1.24 7.70 -27.23
N ALA A 159 -2.26 7.06 -27.80
CA ALA A 159 -3.63 7.58 -27.78
C ALA A 159 -4.16 7.80 -26.35
N ILE A 160 -3.91 6.87 -25.42
CA ILE A 160 -4.38 7.00 -24.03
C ILE A 160 -3.60 8.10 -23.28
N ALA A 161 -2.28 8.18 -23.48
CA ALA A 161 -1.43 9.18 -22.82
C ALA A 161 -1.72 10.61 -23.32
N GLU A 162 -1.90 10.79 -24.63
CA GLU A 162 -2.31 12.07 -25.22
C GLU A 162 -3.69 12.49 -24.75
N LEU A 163 -4.63 11.55 -24.67
CA LEU A 163 -5.97 11.83 -24.16
C LEU A 163 -5.94 12.23 -22.69
N LEU A 164 -5.15 11.55 -21.86
CA LEU A 164 -4.99 11.93 -20.45
C LEU A 164 -4.41 13.35 -20.33
N ARG A 165 -3.43 13.70 -21.19
CA ARG A 165 -2.84 15.03 -21.23
C ARG A 165 -3.85 16.10 -21.66
N ALA A 166 -4.66 15.83 -22.68
CA ALA A 166 -5.61 16.80 -23.22
C ALA A 166 -6.87 16.98 -22.35
N MET A 167 -7.32 15.91 -21.69
CA MET A 167 -8.60 15.87 -20.97
C MET A 167 -8.42 15.65 -19.46
N ALA A 168 -7.26 16.02 -18.90
CA ALA A 168 -6.91 15.86 -17.49
C ALA A 168 -7.94 16.47 -16.54
N GLU A 169 -8.59 17.58 -16.94
CA GLU A 169 -9.59 18.29 -16.14
C GLU A 169 -10.89 17.50 -15.94
N THR A 170 -11.13 16.50 -16.79
CA THR A 170 -12.37 15.71 -16.81
C THR A 170 -12.20 14.45 -15.92
N PRO A 171 -12.84 14.37 -14.73
CA PRO A 171 -12.58 13.30 -13.76
C PRO A 171 -12.82 11.89 -14.30
N THR A 172 -13.92 11.71 -15.04
CA THR A 172 -14.27 10.42 -15.65
C THR A 172 -13.24 9.98 -16.67
N THR A 173 -12.78 10.89 -17.54
CA THR A 173 -11.81 10.58 -18.58
C THR A 173 -10.45 10.28 -17.97
N ALA A 174 -9.98 11.11 -17.03
CA ALA A 174 -8.73 10.89 -16.32
C ALA A 174 -8.71 9.55 -15.58
N PHE A 175 -9.79 9.20 -14.88
CA PHE A 175 -9.94 7.91 -14.20
C PHE A 175 -9.87 6.72 -15.17
N LEU A 176 -10.58 6.79 -16.30
CA LEU A 176 -10.61 5.70 -17.28
C LEU A 176 -9.26 5.55 -17.98
N CYS A 177 -8.61 6.65 -18.36
CA CYS A 177 -7.24 6.64 -18.89
C CYS A 177 -6.26 5.99 -17.90
N ALA A 178 -6.31 6.42 -16.63
CA ALA A 178 -5.46 5.86 -15.57
C ALA A 178 -5.67 4.34 -15.41
N ARG A 179 -6.93 3.88 -15.47
CA ARG A 179 -7.25 2.45 -15.42
C ARG A 179 -6.72 1.66 -16.62
N CYS A 180 -6.88 2.19 -17.83
CA CYS A 180 -6.32 1.56 -19.03
C CYS A 180 -4.79 1.49 -18.94
N LEU A 181 -4.12 2.58 -18.52
CA LEU A 181 -2.67 2.59 -18.33
C LEU A 181 -2.21 1.60 -17.25
N LEU A 182 -2.89 1.54 -16.10
CA LEU A 182 -2.62 0.56 -15.05
C LEU A 182 -2.66 -0.88 -15.58
N LEU A 183 -3.66 -1.21 -16.40
CA LEU A 183 -3.84 -2.56 -16.93
C LEU A 183 -2.92 -2.87 -18.12
N ALA A 184 -2.48 -1.85 -18.86
CA ALA A 184 -1.58 -2.00 -20.02
C ALA A 184 -0.10 -2.04 -19.62
N LEU A 185 0.29 -1.33 -18.56
CA LEU A 185 1.66 -1.32 -18.04
C LEU A 185 1.95 -2.63 -17.30
N GLY A 186 2.18 -3.71 -18.05
CA GLY A 186 2.45 -5.05 -17.53
C GLY A 186 3.81 -5.63 -17.96
N THR A 187 4.58 -4.91 -18.76
CA THR A 187 5.86 -5.37 -19.31
C THR A 187 6.94 -4.29 -19.23
N LYS A 188 8.21 -4.71 -19.36
CA LYS A 188 9.36 -3.79 -19.34
C LYS A 188 9.34 -2.88 -20.58
N GLU A 189 8.95 -3.43 -21.72
CA GLU A 189 8.92 -2.77 -23.02
C GLU A 189 7.88 -1.65 -23.05
N SER A 190 6.66 -1.94 -22.57
CA SER A 190 5.56 -0.95 -22.49
C SER A 190 5.91 0.19 -21.53
N ALA A 191 6.48 -0.14 -20.37
CA ALA A 191 6.91 0.86 -19.39
C ALA A 191 8.05 1.74 -19.94
N LYS A 192 9.05 1.14 -20.61
CA LYS A 192 10.14 1.88 -21.25
C LYS A 192 9.63 2.84 -22.31
N TYR A 193 8.74 2.39 -23.19
CA TYR A 193 8.14 3.26 -24.21
C TYR A 193 7.38 4.43 -23.57
N CYS A 194 6.57 4.16 -22.55
CA CYS A 194 5.82 5.19 -21.84
C CYS A 194 6.73 6.24 -21.16
N VAL A 195 7.86 5.82 -20.58
CA VAL A 195 8.79 6.74 -19.92
C VAL A 195 9.60 7.54 -20.95
N GLU A 196 10.20 6.86 -21.92
CA GLU A 196 11.20 7.45 -22.80
C GLU A 196 10.61 8.19 -23.99
N GLN A 197 9.43 7.77 -24.48
CA GLN A 197 8.80 8.38 -25.65
C GLN A 197 7.61 9.27 -25.26
N LEU A 198 6.76 8.79 -24.33
CA LEU A 198 5.53 9.50 -23.97
C LEU A 198 5.69 10.46 -22.77
N GLN A 199 6.79 10.34 -22.03
CA GLN A 199 7.03 11.04 -20.76
C GLN A 199 5.87 10.89 -19.76
N LEU A 200 5.33 9.66 -19.65
CA LEU A 200 4.12 9.39 -18.88
C LEU A 200 4.26 9.78 -17.39
N GLN A 201 5.45 9.67 -16.81
CA GLN A 201 5.75 10.10 -15.45
C GLN A 201 5.46 11.59 -15.21
N ILE A 202 5.67 12.45 -16.23
CA ILE A 202 5.36 13.88 -16.15
C ILE A 202 3.84 14.07 -16.19
N ILE A 203 3.15 13.42 -17.13
CA ILE A 203 1.68 13.51 -17.27
C ILE A 203 1.01 13.08 -15.97
N LEU A 204 1.42 11.93 -15.41
CA LEU A 204 0.88 11.42 -14.14
C LEU A 204 1.15 12.38 -12.99
N ALA A 205 2.38 12.91 -12.86
CA ALA A 205 2.72 13.87 -11.81
C ALA A 205 1.85 15.12 -11.85
N GLN A 206 1.75 15.77 -13.02
CA GLN A 206 0.96 16.99 -13.21
C GLN A 206 -0.53 16.76 -12.96
N THR A 207 -1.05 15.62 -13.42
CA THR A 207 -2.46 15.29 -13.23
C THR A 207 -2.78 15.01 -11.76
N VAL A 208 -1.88 14.32 -11.04
CA VAL A 208 -2.03 14.10 -9.58
C VAL A 208 -1.98 15.42 -8.82
N GLU A 209 -1.05 16.32 -9.13
CA GLU A 209 -0.99 17.65 -8.51
C GLU A 209 -2.26 18.46 -8.78
N PHE A 210 -2.79 18.43 -10.01
CA PHE A 210 -4.05 19.11 -10.36
C PHE A 210 -5.23 18.62 -9.50
N TYR A 211 -5.43 17.30 -9.38
CA TYR A 211 -6.51 16.77 -8.55
C TYR A 211 -6.28 16.96 -7.05
N LEU A 212 -5.03 16.99 -6.59
CA LEU A 212 -4.72 17.33 -5.20
C LEU A 212 -5.15 18.77 -4.89
N HIS A 213 -4.87 19.73 -5.77
CA HIS A 213 -5.32 21.11 -5.59
C HIS A 213 -6.84 21.23 -5.57
N ARG A 214 -7.55 20.49 -6.45
CA ARG A 214 -9.03 20.46 -6.45
C ARG A 214 -9.62 19.87 -5.16
N GLU A 215 -9.01 18.82 -4.63
CA GLU A 215 -9.43 18.24 -3.35
C GLU A 215 -9.25 19.23 -2.20
N LEU A 216 -8.09 19.90 -2.13
CA LEU A 216 -7.79 20.88 -1.08
C LEU A 216 -8.63 22.16 -1.19
N ALA A 217 -9.11 22.49 -2.39
CA ALA A 217 -10.02 23.61 -2.61
C ALA A 217 -11.50 23.25 -2.34
N GLU A 218 -11.79 22.00 -1.94
CA GLU A 218 -13.15 21.48 -1.68
C GLU A 218 -14.10 21.63 -2.90
N GLU A 219 -13.56 21.65 -4.12
CA GLU A 219 -14.32 22.03 -5.33
C GLU A 219 -15.36 20.98 -5.79
N CYS A 220 -15.31 19.72 -5.32
CA CYS A 220 -16.15 18.65 -5.88
C CYS A 220 -16.64 17.59 -4.88
N SER A 221 -17.81 17.80 -4.25
CA SER A 221 -18.44 16.79 -3.38
C SER A 221 -19.41 15.83 -4.10
N ASN A 222 -19.89 16.16 -5.31
CA ASN A 222 -21.01 15.47 -5.96
C ASN A 222 -20.67 14.76 -7.29
N GLU A 223 -19.40 14.67 -7.67
CA GLU A 223 -18.98 13.98 -8.90
C GLU A 223 -18.92 12.46 -8.70
N ARG A 224 -19.25 11.70 -9.77
CA ARG A 224 -19.18 10.22 -9.76
C ARG A 224 -17.77 9.71 -9.43
N PHE A 225 -16.75 10.42 -9.93
CA PHE A 225 -15.34 10.15 -9.66
C PHE A 225 -14.79 11.34 -8.89
N THR A 226 -14.69 11.21 -7.57
CA THR A 226 -14.11 12.24 -6.72
C THR A 226 -12.61 12.42 -7.00
N PRO A 227 -12.00 13.58 -6.71
CA PRO A 227 -10.57 13.79 -6.91
C PRO A 227 -9.71 12.70 -6.25
N LEU A 228 -10.02 12.30 -5.02
CA LEU A 228 -9.34 11.19 -4.33
C LEU A 228 -9.40 9.87 -5.11
N LEU A 229 -10.54 9.56 -5.75
CA LEU A 229 -10.69 8.32 -6.51
C LEU A 229 -9.87 8.37 -7.81
N VAL A 230 -9.85 9.52 -8.50
CA VAL A 230 -9.03 9.73 -9.70
C VAL A 230 -7.54 9.62 -9.37
N MET A 231 -7.08 10.33 -8.34
CA MET A 231 -5.71 10.26 -7.85
C MET A 231 -5.28 8.83 -7.50
N THR A 232 -6.17 8.06 -6.86
CA THR A 232 -5.89 6.68 -6.49
C THR A 232 -5.59 5.82 -7.73
N GLU A 233 -6.37 5.92 -8.81
CA GLU A 233 -6.08 5.16 -10.03
C GLU A 233 -4.84 5.68 -10.77
N LEU A 234 -4.63 7.01 -10.81
CA LEU A 234 -3.42 7.61 -11.41
C LEU A 234 -2.16 7.10 -10.71
N LEU A 235 -2.16 7.09 -9.38
CA LEU A 235 -1.04 6.60 -8.59
C LEU A 235 -0.87 5.07 -8.70
N LYS A 236 -1.94 4.29 -8.89
CA LYS A 236 -1.76 2.87 -9.25
C LYS A 236 -1.04 2.71 -10.59
N ALA A 237 -1.43 3.49 -11.61
CA ALA A 237 -0.75 3.48 -12.90
C ALA A 237 0.73 3.90 -12.76
N ALA A 238 1.01 4.94 -11.96
CA ALA A 238 2.37 5.37 -11.62
C ALA A 238 3.17 4.28 -10.89
N MET A 239 2.54 3.56 -9.94
CA MET A 239 3.18 2.44 -9.26
C MET A 239 3.53 1.31 -10.23
N SER A 240 2.65 1.01 -11.19
CA SER A 240 2.96 0.05 -12.26
C SER A 240 4.15 0.52 -13.10
N LEU A 241 4.14 1.79 -13.53
CA LEU A 241 5.23 2.41 -14.28
C LEU A 241 6.57 2.28 -13.52
N CYS A 242 6.61 2.65 -12.25
CA CYS A 242 7.80 2.53 -11.40
C CYS A 242 8.23 1.07 -11.21
N THR A 243 7.27 0.16 -11.00
CA THR A 243 7.56 -1.26 -10.80
C THR A 243 8.23 -1.88 -12.01
N TYR A 244 7.77 -1.59 -13.22
CA TYR A 244 8.34 -2.17 -14.43
C TYR A 244 9.56 -1.41 -14.96
N TYR A 245 9.58 -0.08 -14.85
CA TYR A 245 10.68 0.73 -15.36
C TYR A 245 11.87 0.80 -14.40
N LEU A 246 11.64 1.16 -13.12
CA LEU A 246 12.75 1.35 -12.17
C LEU A 246 13.36 0.01 -11.75
N ARG A 247 12.56 -1.03 -11.50
CA ARG A 247 13.10 -2.38 -11.22
C ARG A 247 13.85 -2.98 -12.40
N TRP A 248 13.50 -2.63 -13.64
CA TRP A 248 14.21 -3.11 -14.81
C TRP A 248 15.64 -2.59 -14.87
N ILE A 249 15.87 -1.31 -14.59
CA ILE A 249 17.20 -0.72 -14.63
C ILE A 249 18.14 -1.43 -13.64
N HIS A 250 17.62 -1.84 -12.47
CA HIS A 250 18.38 -2.67 -11.53
C HIS A 250 18.81 -4.03 -12.12
N SER A 251 18.03 -4.62 -13.02
CA SER A 251 18.33 -5.93 -13.65
C SER A 251 19.30 -5.86 -14.83
N ASP A 252 19.33 -4.76 -15.58
CA ASP A 252 20.11 -4.65 -16.83
C ASP A 252 21.57 -4.22 -16.58
N VAL A 253 21.87 -3.67 -15.40
CA VAL A 253 23.22 -3.20 -15.00
C VAL A 253 24.13 -4.34 -14.52
N GLY A 254 23.66 -5.60 -14.51
CA GLY A 254 24.50 -6.77 -14.17
C GLY A 254 25.04 -6.77 -12.73
N LEU A 255 24.37 -6.08 -11.82
CA LEU A 255 24.67 -6.12 -10.38
C LEU A 255 24.12 -7.43 -9.80
N SER A 256 25.01 -8.24 -9.24
CA SER A 256 24.69 -9.49 -8.52
C SER A 256 23.55 -9.28 -7.52
N ASP A 257 22.70 -10.31 -7.32
CA ASP A 257 21.62 -10.44 -6.33
C ASP A 257 22.01 -10.19 -4.84
N LYS A 258 23.13 -9.53 -4.56
CA LYS A 258 23.44 -8.98 -3.24
C LYS A 258 22.81 -7.58 -3.13
N PRO A 259 22.24 -7.21 -1.97
CA PRO A 259 21.71 -5.87 -1.74
C PRO A 259 22.86 -4.87 -1.57
N SER A 260 23.62 -4.61 -2.64
CA SER A 260 24.48 -3.43 -2.75
C SER A 260 23.61 -2.25 -3.13
N ASN A 261 23.56 -1.24 -2.24
CA ASN A 261 22.93 0.08 -2.36
C ASN A 261 21.96 0.25 -3.54
N HIS A 262 20.66 0.33 -3.23
CA HIS A 262 19.58 0.65 -4.17
C HIS A 262 19.80 1.94 -5.00
N ASP A 263 20.79 2.76 -4.66
CA ASP A 263 21.07 4.06 -5.27
C ASP A 263 21.81 4.01 -6.62
N ASP A 264 22.64 2.99 -6.89
CA ASP A 264 23.54 3.00 -8.07
C ASP A 264 22.83 2.68 -9.41
N ALA A 265 21.55 2.33 -9.38
CA ALA A 265 20.79 1.88 -10.55
C ALA A 265 19.52 2.71 -10.82
N PHE A 266 19.41 3.92 -10.25
CA PHE A 266 18.36 4.86 -10.65
C PHE A 266 18.74 5.58 -11.97
N PRO A 267 17.82 5.77 -12.92
CA PRO A 267 18.14 6.36 -14.22
C PRO A 267 18.47 7.85 -14.09
N ALA A 268 19.76 8.20 -14.20
CA ALA A 268 20.19 9.60 -14.23
C ALA A 268 19.54 10.38 -15.39
N LYS A 269 19.31 9.73 -16.54
CA LYS A 269 18.73 10.36 -17.75
C LYS A 269 17.32 10.93 -17.53
N ASN A 270 16.49 10.25 -16.74
CA ASN A 270 15.07 10.62 -16.53
C ASN A 270 14.83 11.11 -15.09
N ALA A 271 15.90 11.42 -14.36
CA ALA A 271 15.83 11.75 -12.95
C ALA A 271 14.98 13.00 -12.68
N THR A 272 15.07 14.00 -13.55
CA THR A 272 14.31 15.24 -13.47
C THR A 272 12.81 15.03 -13.62
N GLU A 273 12.41 14.18 -14.56
CA GLU A 273 11.01 13.85 -14.83
C GLU A 273 10.43 13.00 -13.71
N PHE A 274 11.21 12.06 -13.19
CA PHE A 274 10.84 11.28 -12.01
C PHE A 274 10.83 12.10 -10.72
N ALA A 275 11.61 13.18 -10.63
CA ALA A 275 11.55 14.11 -9.51
C ALA A 275 10.19 14.79 -9.39
N LEU A 276 9.53 15.10 -10.52
CA LEU A 276 8.15 15.63 -10.53
C LEU A 276 7.17 14.61 -9.95
N LEU A 277 7.29 13.34 -10.33
CA LEU A 277 6.44 12.28 -9.79
C LEU A 277 6.67 12.05 -8.29
N LEU A 278 7.93 12.05 -7.85
CA LEU A 278 8.27 11.97 -6.43
C LEU A 278 7.67 13.15 -5.66
N LYS A 279 7.80 14.37 -6.18
CA LYS A 279 7.23 15.58 -5.59
C LYS A 279 5.72 15.47 -5.44
N ALA A 280 5.01 15.07 -6.50
CA ALA A 280 3.55 14.87 -6.47
C ALA A 280 3.12 13.85 -5.41
N CYS A 281 3.85 12.73 -5.28
CA CYS A 281 3.61 11.74 -4.24
C CYS A 281 3.83 12.30 -2.82
N LEU A 282 4.93 13.02 -2.60
CA LEU A 282 5.22 13.60 -1.29
C LEU A 282 4.25 14.72 -0.92
N ASP A 283 3.88 15.58 -1.87
CA ASP A 283 2.83 16.58 -1.66
C ASP A 283 1.49 15.94 -1.31
N THR A 284 1.14 14.81 -1.94
CA THR A 284 -0.05 14.02 -1.60
C THR A 284 0.00 13.50 -0.16
N ILE A 285 1.14 12.94 0.28
CA ILE A 285 1.33 12.45 1.66
C ILE A 285 1.31 13.62 2.66
N ASN A 286 1.88 14.76 2.30
CA ASN A 286 1.94 15.94 3.17
C ASN A 286 0.58 16.61 3.37
N ALA A 287 -0.27 16.59 2.35
CA ALA A 287 -1.51 17.35 2.33
C ALA A 287 -2.72 16.54 2.83
N LEU A 288 -2.76 15.23 2.57
CA LEU A 288 -3.92 14.41 2.92
C LEU A 288 -3.79 13.83 4.34
N PRO A 289 -4.76 14.08 5.24
CA PRO A 289 -4.71 13.57 6.61
C PRO A 289 -5.06 12.08 6.70
N LEU A 290 -4.74 11.48 7.85
CA LEU A 290 -5.26 10.17 8.23
C LEU A 290 -6.76 10.26 8.55
N VAL A 291 -7.53 9.26 8.13
CA VAL A 291 -8.94 9.10 8.48
C VAL A 291 -9.09 7.83 9.27
N ASN A 292 -9.46 7.93 10.56
CA ASN A 292 -9.58 6.79 11.48
C ASN A 292 -8.34 5.89 11.52
N GLY A 293 -7.14 6.49 11.55
CA GLY A 293 -5.87 5.74 11.57
C GLY A 293 -5.45 5.14 10.23
N HIS A 294 -6.19 5.41 9.14
CA HIS A 294 -5.89 4.90 7.80
C HIS A 294 -5.43 6.02 6.87
N LEU A 295 -4.49 5.68 5.98
CA LEU A 295 -4.14 6.54 4.86
C LEU A 295 -5.30 6.61 3.87
N SER A 296 -5.50 7.79 3.28
CA SER A 296 -6.39 7.92 2.13
C SER A 296 -5.89 7.05 0.97
N GLY A 297 -6.79 6.67 0.05
CA GLY A 297 -6.43 5.89 -1.14
C GLY A 297 -5.20 6.42 -1.88
N PRO A 298 -5.13 7.73 -2.20
CA PRO A 298 -3.96 8.33 -2.83
C PRO A 298 -2.71 8.29 -1.95
N ALA A 299 -2.80 8.66 -0.67
CA ALA A 299 -1.64 8.69 0.23
C ALA A 299 -1.01 7.30 0.42
N LYS A 300 -1.84 6.25 0.47
CA LYS A 300 -1.38 4.84 0.51
C LYS A 300 -0.57 4.48 -0.73
N GLN A 301 -1.06 4.81 -1.93
CA GLN A 301 -0.35 4.53 -3.18
C GLN A 301 0.94 5.36 -3.28
N ALA A 302 0.88 6.64 -2.93
CA ALA A 302 2.05 7.52 -2.88
C ALA A 302 3.13 6.95 -1.95
N GLY A 303 2.78 6.49 -0.75
CA GLY A 303 3.69 5.84 0.19
C GLY A 303 4.40 4.62 -0.40
N SER A 304 3.69 3.82 -1.20
CA SER A 304 4.29 2.68 -1.90
C SER A 304 5.18 3.07 -3.07
N ILE A 305 4.83 4.14 -3.79
CA ILE A 305 5.61 4.65 -4.92
C ILE A 305 6.95 5.20 -4.44
N VAL A 306 6.96 6.01 -3.38
CA VAL A 306 8.18 6.70 -2.93
C VAL A 306 9.28 5.74 -2.47
N MET A 307 8.94 4.50 -2.07
CA MET A 307 9.92 3.44 -1.78
C MET A 307 10.82 3.09 -2.97
N ASN A 308 10.36 3.32 -4.21
CA ASN A 308 11.13 3.02 -5.41
C ASN A 308 12.16 4.09 -5.75
N PHE A 309 12.25 5.17 -4.96
CA PHE A 309 13.17 6.27 -5.19
C PHE A 309 14.38 6.19 -4.25
N PRO A 310 15.58 6.50 -4.74
CA PRO A 310 16.77 6.66 -3.90
C PRO A 310 16.60 7.91 -3.03
N THR A 311 17.32 7.98 -1.90
CA THR A 311 17.27 9.17 -1.04
C THR A 311 18.56 10.00 -1.06
N ARG A 312 19.63 9.47 -1.64
CA ARG A 312 20.92 10.16 -1.73
C ARG A 312 21.26 10.73 -3.10
N ASN A 313 21.13 9.96 -4.16
CA ASN A 313 21.47 10.37 -5.53
C ASN A 313 20.43 9.82 -6.50
N PRO A 314 20.13 10.52 -7.61
CA PRO A 314 20.71 11.78 -8.07
C PRO A 314 20.23 13.04 -7.32
N GLU A 315 20.95 14.16 -7.43
CA GLU A 315 20.66 15.43 -6.72
C GLU A 315 19.21 15.91 -6.94
N ALA A 316 18.72 15.82 -8.18
CA ALA A 316 17.35 16.18 -8.53
C ALA A 316 16.28 15.41 -7.72
N ILE A 317 16.59 14.20 -7.24
CA ILE A 317 15.71 13.40 -6.39
C ILE A 317 15.95 13.71 -4.91
N LYS A 318 17.21 13.84 -4.49
CA LYS A 318 17.59 14.16 -3.11
C LYS A 318 16.98 15.48 -2.64
N ASP A 319 17.02 16.52 -3.47
CA ASP A 319 16.52 17.86 -3.13
C ASP A 319 15.00 17.87 -2.93
N ILE A 320 14.29 16.90 -3.52
CA ILE A 320 12.85 16.72 -3.30
C ILE A 320 12.59 16.07 -1.94
N TRP A 321 13.41 15.10 -1.50
CA TRP A 321 13.29 14.51 -0.16
C TRP A 321 13.54 15.52 0.95
N LEU A 322 14.56 16.37 0.75
CA LEU A 322 15.03 17.38 1.71
C LEU A 322 14.99 18.79 1.08
N PRO A 323 13.80 19.42 0.98
CA PRO A 323 13.65 20.71 0.31
C PRO A 323 14.43 21.83 1.00
N ASN A 324 14.96 22.77 0.22
CA ASN A 324 15.74 23.90 0.75
C ASN A 324 14.93 24.82 1.68
N ASP A 325 13.62 25.01 1.41
CA ASP A 325 12.77 25.90 2.21
C ASP A 325 12.44 25.31 3.59
N ASN A 326 12.11 24.03 3.62
CA ASN A 326 11.85 23.28 4.84
C ASN A 326 12.34 21.84 4.67
N MET A 327 13.59 21.62 5.07
CA MET A 327 14.29 20.34 4.98
C MET A 327 13.52 19.19 5.64
N TRP A 328 12.70 19.49 6.64
CA TRP A 328 12.01 18.49 7.46
C TRP A 328 10.58 18.21 7.01
N ARG A 329 10.03 18.99 6.05
CA ARG A 329 8.60 18.91 5.66
C ARG A 329 8.15 17.48 5.38
N ASN A 330 8.84 16.79 4.48
CA ASN A 330 8.48 15.44 4.04
C ASN A 330 8.77 14.39 5.12
N VAL A 331 9.96 14.49 5.73
CA VAL A 331 10.44 13.57 6.77
C VAL A 331 9.48 13.57 7.97
N ASP A 332 9.12 14.75 8.46
CA ASP A 332 8.21 14.89 9.61
C ASP A 332 6.80 14.42 9.27
N SER A 333 6.32 14.68 8.05
CA SER A 333 5.01 14.20 7.62
C SER A 333 4.95 12.68 7.60
N ILE A 334 5.91 12.01 6.97
CA ILE A 334 5.97 10.55 6.91
C ILE A 334 6.11 9.98 8.33
N TYR A 335 6.95 10.57 9.17
CA TYR A 335 7.10 10.19 10.57
C TYR A 335 5.78 10.31 11.34
N LYS A 336 5.05 11.43 11.21
CA LYS A 336 3.76 11.64 11.90
C LYS A 336 2.71 10.63 11.45
N HIS A 337 2.64 10.34 10.16
CA HIS A 337 1.74 9.30 9.63
C HIS A 337 2.09 7.92 10.19
N MET A 338 3.37 7.55 10.15
CA MET A 338 3.87 6.29 10.72
C MET A 338 3.53 6.18 12.21
N ALA A 339 3.84 7.22 13.00
CA ALA A 339 3.57 7.25 14.43
C ALA A 339 2.07 7.13 14.74
N SER A 340 1.22 7.86 14.03
CA SER A 340 -0.23 7.84 14.22
C SER A 340 -0.85 6.48 13.84
N ILE A 341 -0.33 5.81 12.80
CA ILE A 341 -0.75 4.45 12.43
C ILE A 341 -0.31 3.46 13.52
N VAL A 342 0.92 3.57 14.05
CA VAL A 342 1.39 2.75 15.17
C VAL A 342 0.52 2.94 16.40
N ASP A 343 0.20 4.18 16.74
CA ASP A 343 -0.72 4.51 17.84
C ASP A 343 -2.07 3.82 17.64
N PHE A 344 -2.66 3.95 16.45
CA PHE A 344 -3.94 3.32 16.12
C PHE A 344 -3.90 1.78 16.22
N ILE A 345 -2.84 1.13 15.74
CA ILE A 345 -2.71 -0.34 15.83
C ILE A 345 -2.64 -0.79 17.29
N VAL A 346 -1.80 -0.13 18.10
CA VAL A 346 -1.60 -0.52 19.50
C VAL A 346 -2.85 -0.26 20.33
N ASP A 347 -3.44 0.92 20.22
CA ASP A 347 -4.64 1.29 20.98
C ASP A 347 -5.81 0.34 20.65
N LYS A 348 -5.97 -0.03 19.37
CA LYS A 348 -6.99 -1.00 18.95
C LYS A 348 -6.71 -2.42 19.45
N SER A 349 -5.44 -2.84 19.44
CA SER A 349 -5.04 -4.15 19.99
C SER A 349 -5.32 -4.26 21.49
N GLU A 350 -5.18 -3.17 22.23
CA GLU A 350 -5.50 -3.10 23.66
C GLU A 350 -7.03 -3.19 23.88
N GLU A 351 -7.84 -2.48 23.08
CA GLU A 351 -9.30 -2.58 23.13
C GLU A 351 -9.83 -3.99 22.77
N ASP A 352 -9.25 -4.64 21.77
CA ASP A 352 -9.64 -5.99 21.33
C ASP A 352 -9.24 -7.05 22.36
N SER A 353 -8.17 -6.82 23.14
CA SER A 353 -7.77 -7.71 24.24
C SER A 353 -8.77 -7.68 25.42
N LEU A 354 -9.50 -6.57 25.59
CA LEU A 354 -10.53 -6.39 26.62
C LEU A 354 -11.89 -6.98 26.22
N LYS A 355 -12.13 -7.23 24.92
CA LYS A 355 -13.38 -7.78 24.38
C LYS A 355 -13.11 -9.21 23.92
N THR A 356 -13.59 -10.21 24.68
CA THR A 356 -13.40 -11.65 24.42
C THR A 356 -13.32 -12.01 22.93
N ALA A 357 -12.21 -12.66 22.56
CA ALA A 357 -11.79 -12.99 21.22
C ALA A 357 -12.88 -13.63 20.35
N THR A 358 -13.51 -12.84 19.49
CA THR A 358 -14.22 -13.34 18.30
C THR A 358 -14.45 -12.20 17.31
N SER A 359 -13.40 -11.73 16.61
CA SER A 359 -13.51 -11.30 15.19
C SER A 359 -12.22 -10.70 14.60
N SER A 360 -11.84 -11.28 13.44
CA SER A 360 -11.17 -10.67 12.28
C SER A 360 -9.65 -10.41 12.30
N SER A 361 -8.89 -11.48 12.01
CA SER A 361 -7.50 -11.43 11.55
C SER A 361 -7.25 -10.55 10.31
N ASN A 362 -8.28 -10.20 9.53
CA ASN A 362 -8.11 -9.52 8.24
C ASN A 362 -7.92 -7.98 8.32
N ALA A 363 -8.24 -7.34 9.46
CA ALA A 363 -8.12 -5.89 9.59
C ALA A 363 -6.70 -5.47 10.01
N GLY A 364 -6.04 -6.27 10.84
CA GLY A 364 -4.65 -6.06 11.26
C GLY A 364 -3.69 -6.09 10.07
N ASP A 365 -3.79 -7.13 9.23
CA ASP A 365 -2.92 -7.32 8.06
C ASP A 365 -3.00 -6.12 7.09
N LYS A 366 -4.19 -5.56 6.86
CA LYS A 366 -4.38 -4.41 5.97
C LYS A 366 -3.73 -3.12 6.46
N ILE A 367 -3.64 -2.93 7.77
CA ILE A 367 -3.01 -1.74 8.37
C ILE A 367 -1.48 -1.91 8.38
N GLN A 368 -0.98 -3.14 8.56
CA GLN A 368 0.45 -3.44 8.42
C GLN A 368 0.96 -3.12 7.01
N ASP A 369 0.14 -3.37 5.97
CA ASP A 369 0.44 -2.99 4.59
C ASP A 369 0.56 -1.48 4.38
N GLU A 370 -0.08 -0.65 5.22
CA GLU A 370 0.01 0.82 5.17
C GLU A 370 1.23 1.34 5.92
N LEU A 371 1.57 0.70 7.05
CA LEU A 371 2.69 1.08 7.88
C LEU A 371 4.05 0.75 7.23
N THR A 372 4.14 -0.44 6.61
CA THR A 372 5.42 -0.98 6.12
C THR A 372 6.10 -0.05 5.11
N PRO A 373 5.43 0.51 4.09
CA PRO A 373 6.08 1.42 3.16
C PRO A 373 6.67 2.68 3.80
N LEU A 374 5.93 3.29 4.73
CA LEU A 374 6.38 4.49 5.44
C LEU A 374 7.61 4.18 6.31
N LEU A 375 7.58 3.04 7.01
CA LEU A 375 8.67 2.56 7.85
C LEU A 375 9.95 2.32 7.05
N LEU A 376 9.84 1.64 5.90
CA LEU A 376 10.99 1.34 5.03
C LEU A 376 11.61 2.61 4.42
N VAL A 377 10.79 3.58 4.04
CA VAL A 377 11.28 4.89 3.56
C VAL A 377 11.99 5.64 4.67
N LEU A 378 11.41 5.72 5.87
CA LEU A 378 12.06 6.37 7.02
C LEU A 378 13.37 5.67 7.38
N MET A 379 13.40 4.34 7.38
CA MET A 379 14.61 3.55 7.61
C MET A 379 15.70 3.93 6.60
N ARG A 380 15.38 4.00 5.30
CA ARG A 380 16.35 4.42 4.27
C ARG A 380 16.87 5.83 4.52
N LEU A 381 15.98 6.79 4.78
CA LEU A 381 16.35 8.19 5.06
C LEU A 381 17.27 8.31 6.29
N VAL A 382 16.97 7.57 7.36
CA VAL A 382 17.74 7.55 8.61
C VAL A 382 19.12 6.89 8.40
N SER A 383 19.19 5.85 7.58
CA SER A 383 20.46 5.20 7.26
C SER A 383 21.39 6.11 6.44
N GLU A 384 20.83 6.86 5.48
CA GLU A 384 21.60 7.66 4.52
C GLU A 384 21.91 9.08 5.01
N HIS A 385 21.04 9.69 5.84
CA HIS A 385 21.15 11.09 6.24
C HIS A 385 21.28 11.22 7.77
N ALA A 386 22.48 11.54 8.25
CA ALA A 386 22.78 11.63 9.69
C ALA A 386 21.93 12.67 10.44
N ASN A 387 21.64 13.81 9.78
CA ASN A 387 20.75 14.85 10.30
C ASN A 387 19.30 14.35 10.45
N VAL A 388 18.81 13.54 9.49
CA VAL A 388 17.49 12.91 9.58
C VAL A 388 17.46 11.88 10.71
N ARG A 389 18.50 11.04 10.82
CA ARG A 389 18.64 10.08 11.92
C ARG A 389 18.56 10.75 13.29
N GLU A 390 19.35 11.79 13.51
CA GLU A 390 19.35 12.50 14.79
C GLU A 390 17.98 13.09 15.12
N ARG A 391 17.29 13.68 14.12
CA ARG A 391 15.95 14.24 14.32
C ARG A 391 14.92 13.17 14.66
N ILE A 392 14.85 12.09 13.88
CA ILE A 392 13.87 11.02 14.13
C ILE A 392 14.19 10.30 15.43
N PHE A 393 15.47 10.10 15.77
CA PHE A 393 15.88 9.53 17.06
C PHE A 393 15.33 10.35 18.23
N ARG A 394 15.48 11.68 18.19
CA ARG A 394 14.94 12.58 19.24
C ARG A 394 13.41 12.53 19.34
N ASN A 395 12.71 12.30 18.23
CA ASN A 395 11.25 12.20 18.21
C ASN A 395 10.76 10.83 18.73
N VAL A 396 11.47 9.73 18.40
CA VAL A 396 11.10 8.36 18.84
C VAL A 396 11.53 8.10 20.28
N TYR A 397 12.69 8.61 20.69
CA TYR A 397 13.28 8.44 22.02
C TYR A 397 13.52 9.81 22.69
N PRO A 398 12.47 10.52 23.14
CA PRO A 398 12.64 11.77 23.87
C PRO A 398 13.37 11.52 25.18
N ALA A 399 14.44 12.29 25.46
CA ALA A 399 15.24 12.12 26.67
C ALA A 399 14.43 12.25 27.99
N SER A 400 13.29 12.95 27.94
CA SER A 400 12.34 13.06 29.07
C SER A 400 11.56 11.79 29.37
N GLU A 401 11.44 10.87 28.41
CA GLU A 401 10.60 9.67 28.48
C GLU A 401 11.41 8.39 28.72
N ILE A 402 12.75 8.47 28.66
CA ILE A 402 13.64 7.32 28.86
C ILE A 402 13.90 7.13 30.35
N ASP A 403 13.06 6.32 30.99
CA ASP A 403 13.38 5.72 32.27
C ASP A 403 13.95 4.31 32.06
N TYR A 404 15.26 4.16 32.34
CA TYR A 404 15.90 2.85 32.34
C TYR A 404 15.40 1.95 33.47
N ASN A 405 14.66 2.50 34.43
CA ASN A 405 14.01 1.74 35.48
C ASN A 405 12.70 1.04 35.07
N VAL A 406 12.26 1.27 33.84
CA VAL A 406 11.07 0.65 33.27
C VAL A 406 11.46 -0.19 32.07
N LEU A 407 10.81 -1.34 31.92
CA LEU A 407 10.95 -2.21 30.76
C LEU A 407 10.68 -1.40 29.47
N PRO A 408 11.46 -1.58 28.39
CA PRO A 408 11.28 -0.81 27.15
C PRO A 408 9.86 -0.86 26.58
N GLU A 409 9.15 -1.98 26.72
CA GLU A 409 7.76 -2.15 26.31
C GLU A 409 6.73 -1.44 27.21
N ASP A 410 7.09 -1.11 28.45
CA ASP A 410 6.19 -0.48 29.44
C ASP A 410 6.41 1.04 29.56
N ARG A 411 7.39 1.59 28.84
CA ARG A 411 7.65 3.04 28.79
C ARG A 411 6.46 3.79 28.16
N PRO A 412 6.30 5.09 28.44
CA PRO A 412 5.38 5.93 27.68
C PRO A 412 5.92 6.17 26.26
N GLY A 413 5.03 6.61 25.35
CA GLY A 413 5.41 7.11 24.04
C GLY A 413 5.58 6.06 22.94
N LEU A 414 6.05 6.55 21.78
CA LEU A 414 6.16 5.76 20.54
C LEU A 414 7.19 4.64 20.64
N SER A 415 8.29 4.84 21.39
CA SER A 415 9.34 3.83 21.54
C SER A 415 8.81 2.52 22.11
N ALA A 416 7.95 2.58 23.12
CA ALA A 416 7.36 1.40 23.73
C ALA A 416 6.39 0.70 22.78
N LYS A 417 5.56 1.49 22.08
CA LYS A 417 4.61 0.98 21.07
C LYS A 417 5.34 0.24 19.94
N LEU A 418 6.48 0.76 19.46
CA LEU A 418 7.33 0.07 18.48
C LEU A 418 7.89 -1.25 19.03
N VAL A 419 8.38 -1.28 20.28
CA VAL A 419 8.88 -2.51 20.90
C VAL A 419 7.77 -3.56 21.06
N ARG A 420 6.55 -3.15 21.44
CA ARG A 420 5.39 -4.05 21.51
C ARG A 420 5.06 -4.66 20.14
N LEU A 421 5.05 -3.86 19.08
CA LEU A 421 4.82 -4.34 17.73
C LEU A 421 5.95 -5.26 17.23
N MET A 422 7.20 -4.99 17.61
CA MET A 422 8.36 -5.84 17.32
C MET A 422 8.24 -7.23 17.98
N ARG A 423 7.51 -7.36 19.09
CA ARG A 423 7.28 -8.65 19.75
C ARG A 423 6.12 -9.44 19.15
N ASN A 424 5.26 -8.84 18.33
CA ASN A 424 4.03 -9.48 17.86
C ASN A 424 4.33 -10.71 16.97
N PRO A 425 4.07 -11.95 17.43
CA PRO A 425 4.39 -13.16 16.65
C PRO A 425 3.48 -13.31 15.42
N HIS A 426 2.34 -12.63 15.39
CA HIS A 426 1.39 -12.62 14.27
C HIS A 426 1.61 -11.42 13.33
N GLY A 427 2.67 -10.64 13.53
CA GLY A 427 2.96 -9.44 12.73
C GLY A 427 3.60 -9.69 11.35
N GLY A 428 3.76 -10.95 10.93
CA GLY A 428 4.39 -11.28 9.64
C GLY A 428 5.79 -10.68 9.49
N MET A 429 5.99 -9.84 8.46
CA MET A 429 7.27 -9.16 8.19
C MET A 429 7.46 -7.87 9.00
N LEU A 430 6.40 -7.30 9.57
CA LEU A 430 6.44 -6.01 10.26
C LEU A 430 7.39 -5.99 11.47
N PRO A 431 7.41 -7.00 12.37
CA PRO A 431 8.36 -7.06 13.48
C PRO A 431 9.82 -6.90 13.05
N ASN A 432 10.19 -7.56 11.95
CA ASN A 432 11.55 -7.49 11.40
C ASN A 432 11.85 -6.09 10.86
N ALA A 433 10.90 -5.47 10.17
CA ALA A 433 11.05 -4.11 9.64
C ALA A 433 11.15 -3.07 10.76
N ILE A 434 10.42 -3.24 11.88
CA ILE A 434 10.53 -2.37 13.05
C ILE A 434 11.89 -2.52 13.72
N GLY A 435 12.37 -3.76 13.90
CA GLY A 435 13.71 -4.00 14.43
C GLY A 435 14.80 -3.38 13.55
N ASP A 436 14.68 -3.49 12.22
CA ASP A 436 15.60 -2.84 11.28
C ASP A 436 15.58 -1.32 11.38
N PHE A 437 14.38 -0.74 11.50
CA PHE A 437 14.22 0.69 11.67
C PHE A 437 14.86 1.19 12.97
N ILE A 438 14.62 0.50 14.10
CA ILE A 438 15.23 0.86 15.38
C ILE A 438 16.76 0.71 15.32
N LEU A 439 17.27 -0.36 14.69
CA LEU A 439 18.71 -0.56 14.52
C LEU A 439 19.35 0.54 13.65
N ALA A 440 18.67 0.97 12.58
CA ALA A 440 19.10 2.09 11.75
C ALA A 440 19.10 3.42 12.54
N LEU A 441 18.08 3.66 13.39
CA LEU A 441 17.98 4.86 14.22
C LEU A 441 19.15 5.01 15.20
N VAL A 442 19.60 3.91 15.79
CA VAL A 442 20.76 3.90 16.70
C VAL A 442 22.11 3.86 15.96
N GLY A 443 22.11 3.99 14.63
CA GLY A 443 23.34 4.01 13.82
C GLY A 443 24.03 2.65 13.72
N HIS A 444 23.27 1.56 13.76
CA HIS A 444 23.76 0.18 13.75
C HIS A 444 24.66 -0.20 14.94
N ASP A 445 24.58 0.54 16.05
CA ASP A 445 25.25 0.18 17.29
C ASP A 445 24.42 -0.84 18.09
N ILE A 446 24.93 -2.06 18.21
CA ILE A 446 24.30 -3.17 18.94
C ILE A 446 24.09 -2.79 20.41
N LYS A 447 25.03 -2.06 21.03
CA LYS A 447 24.94 -1.63 22.43
C LYS A 447 23.73 -0.72 22.62
N GLN A 448 23.61 0.30 21.77
CA GLN A 448 22.48 1.25 21.80
C GLN A 448 21.16 0.56 21.44
N PHE A 449 21.20 -0.41 20.53
CA PHE A 449 20.02 -1.22 20.19
C PHE A 449 19.50 -1.98 21.41
N ILE A 450 20.37 -2.66 22.16
CA ILE A 450 19.99 -3.36 23.39
C ILE A 450 19.41 -2.38 24.42
N MET A 451 19.99 -1.18 24.58
CA MET A 451 19.43 -0.16 25.47
C MET A 451 18.04 0.33 25.03
N ALA A 452 17.79 0.37 23.73
CA ALA A 452 16.55 0.86 23.15
C ALA A 452 15.40 -0.16 23.25
N VAL A 453 15.66 -1.45 22.99
CA VAL A 453 14.62 -2.49 22.92
C VAL A 453 14.64 -3.49 24.09
N GLY A 454 15.72 -3.54 24.86
CA GLY A 454 15.93 -4.51 25.94
C GLY A 454 16.61 -5.79 25.44
N TYR A 455 17.40 -6.43 26.31
CA TYR A 455 18.23 -7.58 25.92
C TYR A 455 17.43 -8.76 25.38
N GLY A 456 16.31 -9.15 26.03
CA GLY A 456 15.49 -10.27 25.58
C GLY A 456 14.93 -10.07 24.16
N ASN A 457 14.39 -8.88 23.90
CA ASN A 457 13.87 -8.50 22.59
C ASN A 457 15.00 -8.42 21.54
N ALA A 458 16.14 -7.84 21.90
CA ALA A 458 17.31 -7.73 21.02
C ALA A 458 17.89 -9.11 20.66
N ALA A 459 18.04 -10.01 21.65
CA ALA A 459 18.58 -11.35 21.43
C ALA A 459 17.69 -12.16 20.47
N GLY A 460 16.36 -12.09 20.64
CA GLY A 460 15.41 -12.74 19.72
C GLY A 460 15.52 -12.20 18.29
N TYR A 461 15.56 -10.88 18.13
CA TYR A 461 15.71 -10.23 16.82
C TYR A 461 17.06 -10.56 16.15
N MET A 462 18.17 -10.54 16.90
CA MET A 462 19.51 -10.80 16.39
C MET A 462 19.71 -12.28 16.02
N LEU A 463 19.14 -13.21 16.79
CA LEU A 463 19.17 -14.64 16.51
C LEU A 463 18.55 -14.95 15.14
N VAL A 464 17.40 -14.34 14.82
CA VAL A 464 16.72 -14.51 13.52
C VAL A 464 17.61 -14.04 12.36
N ARG A 465 18.51 -13.07 12.60
CA ARG A 465 19.43 -12.52 11.59
C ARG A 465 20.80 -13.18 11.58
N GLY A 466 21.05 -14.14 12.47
CA GLY A 466 22.36 -14.77 12.62
C GLY A 466 23.44 -13.79 13.09
N ILE A 467 23.06 -12.72 13.80
CA ILE A 467 24.00 -11.76 14.38
C ILE A 467 24.30 -12.21 15.81
N GLU A 468 25.55 -12.56 16.11
CA GLU A 468 25.98 -12.86 17.47
C GLU A 468 26.22 -11.56 18.24
N ILE A 469 25.75 -11.50 19.49
CA ILE A 469 26.01 -10.39 20.40
C ILE A 469 27.30 -10.72 21.18
N PRO A 470 28.41 -9.97 20.98
CA PRO A 470 29.63 -10.21 21.73
C PRO A 470 29.42 -10.04 23.23
N GLN A 471 30.03 -10.92 24.03
CA GLN A 471 29.92 -10.89 25.49
C GLN A 471 30.40 -9.56 26.09
N GLU A 472 31.41 -8.94 25.49
CA GLU A 472 31.91 -7.61 25.88
C GLU A 472 30.83 -6.54 25.85
N ILE A 473 29.94 -6.57 24.84
CA ILE A 473 28.83 -5.62 24.72
C ILE A 473 27.81 -5.87 25.83
N ILE A 474 27.51 -7.13 26.12
CA ILE A 474 26.61 -7.52 27.21
C ILE A 474 27.13 -6.97 28.55
N ASP A 475 28.42 -7.14 28.82
CA ASP A 475 29.04 -6.69 30.06
C ASP A 475 29.12 -5.15 30.15
N GLN A 476 29.35 -4.47 29.03
CA GLN A 476 29.28 -3.00 28.96
C GLN A 476 27.87 -2.45 29.19
N VAL A 477 26.84 -3.06 28.59
CA VAL A 477 25.44 -2.66 28.83
C VAL A 477 25.07 -2.87 30.29
N LYS A 478 25.48 -4.01 30.89
CA LYS A 478 25.28 -4.26 32.32
C LYS A 478 25.96 -3.20 33.17
N SER A 479 27.21 -2.81 32.87
CA SER A 479 27.91 -1.76 33.60
C SER A 479 27.19 -0.40 33.51
N ASP A 480 26.72 -0.03 32.32
CA ASP A 480 26.03 1.25 32.10
C ASP A 480 24.65 1.28 32.77
N MET A 481 23.96 0.14 32.86
CA MET A 481 22.69 -0.01 33.58
C MET A 481 22.88 -0.16 35.10
N ALA A 482 23.99 -0.76 35.56
CA ALA A 482 24.28 -1.03 36.97
C ALA A 482 24.50 0.23 37.83
N GLY A 483 24.63 1.41 37.21
CA GLY A 483 24.58 2.70 37.93
C GLY A 483 23.20 3.05 38.51
N LYS A 484 22.14 2.29 38.17
CA LYS A 484 20.76 2.45 38.65
C LYS A 484 20.08 1.09 38.83
N SER A 485 20.29 0.49 40.00
CA SER A 485 19.68 -0.77 40.51
C SER A 485 19.92 -2.04 39.67
N ILE A 486 20.02 -3.18 40.34
CA ILE A 486 20.40 -4.46 39.72
C ILE A 486 19.23 -4.99 38.88
N VAL A 487 19.41 -5.05 37.56
CA VAL A 487 18.45 -5.59 36.59
C VAL A 487 18.81 -7.04 36.23
N ASP A 488 17.84 -7.94 36.27
CA ASP A 488 17.97 -9.33 35.82
C ASP A 488 18.17 -9.37 34.29
N PRO A 489 19.30 -9.92 33.81
CA PRO A 489 19.63 -9.94 32.39
C PRO A 489 18.73 -10.85 31.54
N VAL A 490 17.95 -11.75 32.14
CA VAL A 490 17.02 -12.65 31.42
C VAL A 490 15.63 -12.03 31.31
N THR A 491 15.15 -11.40 32.38
CA THR A 491 13.77 -10.90 32.45
C THR A 491 13.65 -9.38 32.26
N GLY A 492 14.76 -8.63 32.29
CA GLY A 492 14.78 -7.16 32.21
C GLY A 492 14.16 -6.47 33.42
N ARG A 493 13.76 -7.23 34.45
CA ARG A 493 13.17 -6.69 35.69
C ARG A 493 14.25 -6.30 36.67
N TYR A 494 13.97 -5.31 37.49
CA TYR A 494 14.76 -5.09 38.70
C TYR A 494 14.68 -6.33 39.58
N ILE A 495 15.83 -6.78 40.08
CA ILE A 495 15.87 -7.70 41.21
C ILE A 495 15.35 -6.88 42.38
N SER A 496 14.04 -6.93 42.61
CA SER A 496 13.44 -6.43 43.82
C SER A 496 14.11 -7.16 44.98
N THR A 497 14.62 -6.42 45.96
CA THR A 497 14.98 -6.96 47.28
C THR A 497 13.81 -7.68 47.96
N ASP A 498 12.61 -7.62 47.37
CA ASP A 498 11.42 -8.32 47.81
C ASP A 498 11.53 -9.84 47.69
N ALA A 499 12.30 -10.40 46.75
CA ALA A 499 12.52 -11.86 46.72
C ALA A 499 13.33 -12.34 47.95
N ASP A 500 14.31 -11.53 48.37
CA ASP A 500 15.07 -11.78 49.60
C ASP A 500 14.24 -11.48 50.86
N ARG A 501 13.28 -10.55 50.80
CA ARG A 501 12.32 -10.30 51.90
C ARG A 501 11.25 -11.38 52.02
N GLU A 502 10.68 -11.87 50.92
CA GLU A 502 9.71 -12.96 50.92
C GLU A 502 10.32 -14.25 51.48
N LEU A 503 11.58 -14.54 51.15
CA LEU A 503 12.33 -15.65 51.75
C LEU A 503 12.63 -15.45 53.26
N ALA A 504 12.81 -14.20 53.69
CA ALA A 504 13.04 -13.85 55.09
C ALA A 504 11.75 -13.82 55.93
N ASP A 505 10.61 -13.49 55.33
CA ASP A 505 9.30 -13.37 55.95
C ASP A 505 8.53 -14.72 55.99
N MET A 506 8.96 -15.71 55.20
CA MET A 506 8.43 -17.07 55.27
C MET A 506 8.77 -17.74 56.60
N THR A 507 7.75 -18.32 57.23
CA THR A 507 7.93 -19.16 58.41
C THR A 507 8.70 -20.44 58.07
N ASP A 508 9.38 -21.04 59.05
CA ASP A 508 10.21 -22.23 58.78
C ASP A 508 9.38 -23.42 58.28
N GLU A 509 8.12 -23.53 58.71
CA GLU A 509 7.16 -24.53 58.22
C GLU A 509 6.75 -24.30 56.74
N GLU A 510 6.71 -23.05 56.29
CA GLU A 510 6.45 -22.71 54.88
C GLU A 510 7.67 -22.98 54.00
N LYS A 511 8.88 -22.76 54.53
CA LYS A 511 10.13 -23.11 53.86
C LYS A 511 10.22 -24.62 53.62
N GLU A 512 9.83 -25.44 54.59
CA GLU A 512 9.81 -26.90 54.44
C GLU A 512 8.81 -27.36 53.38
N ARG A 513 7.57 -26.83 53.39
CA ARG A 513 6.56 -27.17 52.36
C ARG A 513 7.00 -26.79 50.95
N GLU A 514 7.70 -25.65 50.80
CA GLU A 514 8.19 -25.24 49.49
C GLU A 514 9.40 -26.09 49.04
N ALA A 515 10.25 -26.51 49.98
CA ALA A 515 11.34 -27.47 49.72
C ALA A 515 10.80 -28.85 49.28
N GLU A 516 9.72 -29.34 49.89
CA GLU A 516 9.04 -30.58 49.47
C GLU A 516 8.44 -30.45 48.06
N ARG A 517 7.79 -29.32 47.76
CA ARG A 517 7.25 -29.05 46.41
C ARG A 517 8.37 -29.04 45.37
N LEU A 518 9.49 -28.39 45.66
CA LEU A 518 10.66 -28.36 44.78
C LEU A 518 11.24 -29.76 44.58
N PHE A 519 11.33 -30.56 45.64
CA PHE A 519 11.81 -31.95 45.55
C PHE A 519 10.97 -32.78 44.57
N VAL A 520 9.64 -32.72 44.68
CA VAL A 520 8.71 -33.42 43.78
C VAL A 520 8.82 -32.90 42.35
N LEU A 521 9.02 -31.60 42.17
CA LEU A 521 9.17 -30.98 40.84
C LEU A 521 10.43 -31.50 40.13
N PHE A 522 11.56 -31.56 40.84
CA PHE A 522 12.81 -32.11 40.32
C PHE A 522 12.72 -33.62 40.04
N GLU A 523 12.01 -34.38 40.86
CA GLU A 523 11.82 -35.83 40.64
C GLU A 523 10.95 -36.07 39.39
N ARG A 524 9.87 -35.30 39.21
CA ARG A 524 9.03 -35.33 38.01
C ARG A 524 9.82 -34.94 36.76
N LEU A 525 10.65 -33.90 36.85
CA LEU A 525 11.51 -33.45 35.75
C LEU A 525 12.49 -34.56 35.35
N ASN A 526 13.19 -35.16 36.32
CA ASN A 526 14.11 -36.27 36.07
C ASN A 526 13.40 -37.52 35.49
N ARG A 527 12.12 -37.74 35.85
CA ARG A 527 11.31 -38.83 35.30
C ARG A 527 10.91 -38.61 33.83
N THR A 528 10.88 -37.37 33.35
CA THR A 528 10.57 -37.05 31.94
C THR A 528 11.73 -37.37 30.99
N GLY A 529 12.94 -37.63 31.51
CA GLY A 529 14.05 -38.24 30.76
C GLY A 529 14.78 -37.32 29.77
N ILE A 530 14.37 -36.07 29.60
CA ILE A 530 14.94 -35.14 28.62
C ILE A 530 16.17 -34.40 29.18
N ILE A 531 16.22 -34.14 30.49
CA ILE A 531 17.34 -33.49 31.18
C ILE A 531 17.54 -34.19 32.53
N LYS A 532 18.76 -34.65 32.83
CA LYS A 532 19.14 -35.10 34.18
C LYS A 532 19.73 -33.93 34.93
N VAL A 533 19.00 -33.38 35.88
CA VAL A 533 19.50 -32.35 36.80
C VAL A 533 19.66 -32.97 38.18
N GLU A 534 20.85 -32.88 38.76
CA GLU A 534 21.06 -33.29 40.15
C GLU A 534 20.24 -32.38 41.07
N ASN A 535 19.38 -32.99 41.89
CA ASN A 535 18.51 -32.23 42.78
C ASN A 535 19.37 -31.53 43.84
N PRO A 536 19.41 -30.18 43.88
CA PRO A 536 20.26 -29.43 44.81
C PRO A 536 19.91 -29.68 46.28
N VAL A 537 18.66 -30.03 46.59
CA VAL A 537 18.23 -30.43 47.95
C VAL A 537 18.93 -31.74 48.36
N ARG A 538 19.05 -32.68 47.42
CA ARG A 538 19.71 -33.96 47.67
C ARG A 538 21.23 -33.80 47.82
N VAL A 539 21.83 -32.95 46.99
CA VAL A 539 23.27 -32.62 47.09
C VAL A 539 23.57 -31.90 48.42
N ALA A 540 22.69 -31.00 48.86
CA ALA A 540 22.83 -30.33 50.15
C ALA A 540 22.71 -31.31 51.34
N ALA A 541 21.77 -32.27 51.28
CA ALA A 541 21.63 -33.34 52.27
C ALA A 541 22.85 -34.28 52.31
N GLU A 542 23.33 -34.72 51.14
CA GLU A 542 24.50 -35.61 51.01
C GLU A 542 25.81 -34.90 51.44
N SER A 543 25.88 -33.57 51.32
CA SER A 543 27.05 -32.77 51.74
C SER A 543 27.12 -32.47 53.25
N GLY A 544 26.16 -32.96 54.05
CA GLY A 544 26.12 -32.75 55.50
C GLY A 544 25.78 -31.32 55.93
N ARG A 545 25.18 -30.51 55.05
CA ARG A 545 24.72 -29.13 55.33
C ARG A 545 23.28 -29.04 55.86
N PHE A 546 22.63 -30.19 56.08
CA PHE A 546 21.34 -30.25 56.78
C PHE A 546 21.56 -30.13 58.29
N MET A 547 20.96 -29.11 58.90
CA MET A 547 20.67 -29.12 60.34
C MET A 547 19.20 -29.50 60.47
N GLU A 548 18.91 -30.68 61.01
CA GLU A 548 17.58 -30.96 61.57
C GLU A 548 17.41 -30.03 62.78
N MET A 549 16.33 -29.25 62.82
CA MET A 549 16.04 -28.42 63.98
C MET A 549 15.47 -29.32 65.08
N ASP A 550 16.04 -29.26 66.28
CA ASP A 550 15.48 -29.97 67.44
C ASP A 550 14.08 -29.42 67.77
N ASP A 551 13.11 -30.32 67.96
CA ASP A 551 11.69 -30.03 68.22
C ASP A 551 11.40 -29.25 69.54
N ASP A 552 12.42 -28.88 70.32
CA ASP A 552 12.29 -28.40 71.70
C ASP A 552 12.32 -26.87 71.88
N THR A 553 11.87 -26.07 70.90
CA THR A 553 11.74 -24.61 71.07
C THR A 553 10.30 -24.07 71.09
N SER A 554 9.33 -24.92 71.42
CA SER A 554 7.96 -24.51 71.69
C SER A 554 7.59 -24.60 73.18
N ASP A 555 8.28 -23.88 74.06
CA ASP A 555 7.71 -23.53 75.38
C ASP A 555 8.51 -22.43 76.11
N ASN A 556 8.42 -21.18 75.64
CA ASN A 556 8.46 -20.04 76.55
C ASN A 556 7.93 -18.74 75.93
N LYS A 557 6.60 -18.52 76.01
CA LYS A 557 6.00 -17.17 76.07
C LYS A 557 4.53 -17.26 76.49
N LYS A 558 4.30 -17.55 77.77
CA LYS A 558 3.12 -17.08 78.52
C LYS A 558 3.56 -16.58 79.89
N ARG A 559 4.03 -15.33 79.94
CA ARG A 559 3.58 -14.25 80.84
C ARG A 559 4.47 -13.03 80.73
#